data_AF-A0AAN7KW71-F1
#
_entry.id   AF-A0AAN7KW71-F1
#
_cell.length_a   1.000
_cell.length_b   1.000
_cell.length_c   1.000
_cell.angle_alpha   90.00
_cell.angle_beta   90.00
_cell.angle_gamma   90.00
#
_symmetry.space_group_name_H-M   'P 1'
#
loop_
_entity.id
_entity.type
_entity.pdbx_description
1 polymer ?
#
loop_
_entity_poly.entity_id
_entity_poly.type
_entity_poly.pdbx_seq_one_letter_code
_entity_poly.pdbx_strand_id
1 'polypeptide(L)'
;MASEINQETGGFHFCWSNICLHMSTLDFLKQVADGLEKDSICQNIRASYNSWIQNRYHLAEKRIPSVHGQTIGLKLEQFMFDAFSYAPSTALFEVYTRGRICTCEKRQRLKF
;
A
#
# COMPACT_ATOMS: atom_id res chain seq x y z
N MET A 1 -13.16 -11.96 7.99
CA MET A 1 -12.91 -11.44 6.62
C MET A 1 -11.48 -11.73 6.12
N ALA A 2 -10.42 -11.68 6.92
CA ALA A 2 -9.05 -11.99 6.44
C ALA A 2 -8.67 -13.49 6.38
N SER A 3 -9.53 -14.39 6.87
CA SER A 3 -9.26 -15.83 7.01
C SER A 3 -10.29 -16.69 6.26
N GLU A 4 -10.90 -16.13 5.21
CA GLU A 4 -11.92 -16.82 4.43
C GLU A 4 -11.31 -18.00 3.67
N ILE A 5 -11.97 -19.16 3.72
CA ILE A 5 -11.54 -20.38 3.06
C ILE A 5 -12.39 -20.55 1.80
N ASN A 6 -11.73 -20.75 0.66
CA ASN A 6 -12.39 -21.11 -0.57
C ASN A 6 -12.88 -22.57 -0.43
N GLN A 7 -14.20 -22.76 -0.40
CA GLN A 7 -14.83 -24.06 -0.13
C GLN A 7 -14.59 -25.09 -1.25
N GLU A 8 -14.32 -24.67 -2.48
CA GLU A 8 -14.06 -25.56 -3.62
C GLU A 8 -12.63 -26.11 -3.61
N THR A 9 -11.67 -25.27 -3.19
CA THR A 9 -10.23 -25.59 -3.24
C THR A 9 -9.66 -25.98 -1.87
N GLY A 10 -10.37 -25.70 -0.78
CA GLY A 10 -9.90 -25.90 0.61
C GLY A 10 -8.78 -24.94 1.05
N GLY A 11 -8.35 -24.03 0.17
CA GLY A 11 -7.30 -23.05 0.45
C GLY A 11 -7.82 -21.71 0.98
N PHE A 12 -6.92 -20.83 1.39
CA PHE A 12 -7.29 -19.45 1.74
C PHE A 12 -7.76 -18.68 0.50
N HIS A 13 -8.87 -17.97 0.63
CA HIS A 13 -9.38 -17.06 -0.39
C HIS A 13 -8.38 -15.90 -0.64
N PHE A 14 -7.66 -15.47 0.40
CA PHE A 14 -6.57 -14.50 0.33
C PHE A 14 -5.23 -15.20 0.53
N CYS A 15 -4.71 -15.84 -0.52
CA CYS A 15 -3.50 -16.67 -0.46
C CYS A 15 -2.21 -15.96 -0.87
N TRP A 16 -2.30 -14.71 -1.34
CA TRP A 16 -1.13 -13.94 -1.79
C TRP A 16 -0.58 -13.04 -0.69
N SER A 17 0.60 -13.40 -0.18
CA SER A 17 1.34 -12.58 0.77
C SER A 17 2.32 -11.66 0.03
N ASN A 18 2.20 -10.35 0.26
CA ASN A 18 3.14 -9.36 -0.25
C ASN A 18 4.52 -9.56 0.38
N ILE A 19 5.55 -9.77 -0.43
CA ILE A 19 6.95 -9.89 0.02
C ILE A 19 7.77 -8.62 -0.22
N CYS A 20 7.10 -7.50 -0.47
CA CYS A 20 7.70 -6.19 -0.73
C CYS A 20 8.65 -6.17 -1.93
N LEU A 21 8.39 -7.01 -2.93
CA LEU A 21 9.12 -7.00 -4.20
C LEU A 21 8.23 -6.46 -5.32
N HIS A 22 8.55 -5.25 -5.79
CA HIS A 22 7.77 -4.52 -6.79
C HIS A 22 8.64 -4.15 -7.98
N MET A 23 8.14 -4.39 -9.19
CA MET A 23 8.72 -3.90 -10.43
C MET A 23 7.80 -2.86 -11.05
N SER A 24 8.31 -1.66 -11.24
CA SER A 24 7.59 -0.49 -11.76
C SER A 24 8.30 0.11 -12.95
N THR A 25 7.56 0.70 -13.88
CA THR A 25 8.16 1.51 -14.95
C THR A 25 8.50 2.91 -14.43
N LEU A 26 9.45 3.58 -15.09
CA LEU A 26 9.82 4.96 -14.77
C LEU A 26 8.65 5.92 -14.96
N ASP A 27 7.86 5.75 -16.03
CA ASP A 27 6.68 6.57 -16.30
C ASP A 27 5.65 6.47 -15.17
N PHE A 28 5.47 5.26 -14.64
CA PHE A 28 4.59 5.03 -13.49
C PHE A 28 5.14 5.72 -12.23
N LEU A 29 6.43 5.60 -11.94
CA LEU A 29 7.03 6.28 -10.78
C LEU A 29 6.87 7.80 -10.88
N LYS A 30 7.03 8.38 -12.08
CA LYS A 30 6.76 9.79 -12.32
C LYS A 30 5.28 10.13 -12.06
N GLN A 31 4.35 9.33 -12.58
CA GLN A 31 2.92 9.53 -12.36
C GLN A 31 2.56 9.51 -10.87
N VAL A 32 3.13 8.57 -10.10
CA VAL A 32 2.91 8.48 -8.65
C VAL A 32 3.44 9.71 -7.94
N ALA A 33 4.66 10.15 -8.27
CA ALA A 33 5.23 11.36 -7.67
C ALA A 33 4.36 12.60 -7.94
N ASP A 34 3.95 12.80 -9.19
CA ASP A 34 3.09 13.92 -9.59
C ASP A 34 1.69 13.82 -8.92
N GLY A 35 1.17 12.61 -8.73
CA GLY A 35 -0.11 12.36 -8.04
C GLY A 35 -0.03 12.67 -6.54
N LEU A 36 1.01 12.19 -5.87
CA LEU A 36 1.26 12.45 -4.44
C LEU A 36 1.41 13.95 -4.16
N GLU A 37 2.07 14.69 -5.05
CA GLU A 37 2.23 16.14 -4.93
C GLU A 37 0.89 16.87 -5.05
N LYS A 38 0.08 16.55 -6.06
CA LYS A 38 -1.27 17.13 -6.25
C LYS A 38 -2.19 16.89 -5.06
N ASP A 39 -2.18 15.67 -4.54
CA ASP A 39 -3.00 15.30 -3.39
C ASP A 39 -2.52 15.96 -2.10
N SER A 40 -1.24 16.36 -2.04
CA SER A 40 -0.67 17.15 -0.95
C SER A 40 -1.01 18.65 -1.08
N ILE A 41 -1.12 19.18 -2.30
CA ILE A 41 -1.46 20.59 -2.61
C ILE A 41 -2.96 20.88 -2.44
N CYS A 42 -3.84 19.90 -2.70
CA CYS A 42 -5.29 20.01 -2.48
C CYS A 42 -5.70 20.23 -1.00
N GLN A 43 -4.73 20.28 -0.07
CA GLN A 43 -4.96 20.66 1.33
C GLN A 43 -5.36 22.13 1.54
N ASN A 44 -5.25 23.00 0.52
CA ASN A 44 -5.49 24.44 0.67
C ASN A 44 -6.88 24.97 0.23
N ILE A 45 -7.79 24.14 -0.31
CA ILE A 45 -9.15 24.61 -0.61
C ILE A 45 -10.19 23.56 -0.14
N ARG A 46 -10.91 23.93 0.92
CA ARG A 46 -12.10 23.26 1.48
C ARG A 46 -11.82 22.08 2.42
N ALA A 47 -11.42 22.47 3.62
CA ALA A 47 -11.60 21.69 4.83
C ALA A 47 -13.06 21.18 4.95
N SER A 48 -13.26 19.89 4.70
CA SER A 48 -14.21 19.10 5.47
C SER A 48 -13.37 18.30 6.45
N TYR A 49 -13.21 18.87 7.65
CA TYR A 49 -12.48 18.31 8.78
C TYR A 49 -12.95 16.85 9.00
N ASN A 50 -12.00 15.90 9.04
CA ASN A 50 -12.14 14.47 9.40
C ASN A 50 -12.21 13.40 8.29
N SER A 51 -12.28 13.71 6.98
CA SER A 51 -12.38 12.63 5.95
C SER A 51 -11.08 12.32 5.18
N TRP A 52 -10.22 13.30 4.92
CA TRP A 52 -9.11 13.15 3.98
C TRP A 52 -7.83 12.53 4.58
N ILE A 53 -7.60 12.74 5.89
CA ILE A 53 -6.40 12.24 6.57
C ILE A 53 -6.41 10.71 6.68
N GLN A 54 -7.59 10.10 6.83
CA GLN A 54 -7.73 8.64 6.85
C GLN A 54 -7.65 7.98 5.47
N ASN A 55 -7.72 8.74 4.38
CA ASN A 55 -7.76 8.16 3.04
C ASN A 55 -6.36 7.99 2.40
N ARG A 56 -5.29 8.36 3.12
CA ARG A 56 -3.94 8.49 2.54
C ARG A 56 -2.81 8.01 3.43
N TYR A 57 -2.98 8.13 4.74
CA TYR A 57 -1.98 7.74 5.72
C TYR A 57 -2.58 6.67 6.62
N HIS A 58 -1.79 5.64 6.87
CA HIS A 58 -2.07 4.65 7.89
C HIS A 58 -1.70 5.26 9.24
N LEU A 59 -2.66 5.29 10.16
CA LEU A 59 -2.49 5.86 11.49
C LEU A 59 -2.16 4.75 12.48
N ALA A 60 -1.07 4.91 13.22
CA ALA A 60 -0.73 4.02 14.32
C ALA A 60 -0.53 4.82 15.60
N GLU A 61 -1.29 4.48 16.64
CA GLU A 61 -1.03 5.01 17.98
C GLU A 61 0.30 4.47 18.50
N LYS A 62 1.12 5.37 19.06
CA LYS A 62 2.44 5.06 19.62
C LYS A 62 2.63 5.79 20.94
N ARG A 63 3.41 5.18 21.82
CA ARG A 63 4.03 5.86 22.95
C ARG A 63 5.28 6.57 22.43
N ILE A 64 5.24 7.88 22.36
CA ILE A 64 6.30 8.74 21.82
C ILE A 64 7.13 9.28 23.00
N PRO A 65 8.44 8.99 23.07
CA PRO A 65 9.33 9.66 24.01
C PRO A 65 9.42 11.15 23.70
N SER A 66 9.22 12.00 24.70
CA SER A 66 9.31 13.46 24.59
C SER A 66 10.19 14.04 25.71
N VAL A 67 10.53 15.32 25.60
CA VAL A 67 11.31 16.04 26.64
C VAL A 67 10.62 16.06 28.02
N HIS A 68 9.30 15.84 28.07
CA HIS A 68 8.51 15.79 29.30
C HIS A 68 8.11 14.36 29.71
N GLY A 69 8.76 13.33 29.15
CA GLY A 69 8.43 11.93 29.38
C GLY A 69 7.68 11.28 28.21
N GLN A 70 7.05 10.12 28.43
CA GLN A 70 6.28 9.45 27.39
C GLN A 70 4.91 10.10 27.21
N THR A 71 4.53 10.35 25.96
CA THR A 71 3.20 10.80 25.57
C THR A 71 2.57 9.86 24.56
N ILE A 72 1.23 9.80 24.49
CA ILE A 72 0.53 9.09 23.43
C ILE A 72 0.43 10.02 22.22
N GLY A 73 0.79 9.50 21.05
CA GLY A 73 0.65 10.23 19.79
C GLY A 73 0.39 9.31 18.61
N LEU A 74 0.19 9.91 17.44
CA LEU A 74 -0.08 9.19 16.20
C LEU A 74 1.16 9.24 15.30
N LYS A 75 1.56 8.07 14.78
CA LYS A 75 2.49 7.94 13.67
C LYS A 75 1.68 7.82 12.38
N LEU A 76 2.00 8.65 11.40
CA LEU A 76 1.44 8.60 10.06
C LEU A 76 2.42 7.85 9.16
N GLU A 77 1.96 6.83 8.44
CA GLU A 77 2.78 6.03 7.54
C GLU A 77 2.12 5.97 6.14
N GLN A 78 2.94 5.99 5.10
CA GLN A 78 2.53 5.61 3.74
C GLN A 78 3.35 4.38 3.34
N PHE A 79 2.71 3.43 2.69
CA PHE A 79 3.36 2.24 2.20
C PHE A 79 3.56 2.31 0.69
N MET A 80 4.62 1.69 0.19
CA MET A 80 4.90 1.64 -1.26
C MET A 80 3.74 1.04 -2.07
N PHE A 81 2.95 0.14 -1.47
CA PHE A 81 1.79 -0.48 -2.10
C PHE A 81 0.53 0.40 -2.13
N ASP A 82 0.49 1.52 -1.40
CA ASP A 82 -0.61 2.49 -1.54
C ASP A 82 -0.62 3.11 -2.95
N ALA A 83 0.53 3.08 -3.64
CA ALA A 83 0.69 3.56 -5.01
C ALA A 83 -0.05 2.69 -6.06
N PHE A 84 -0.48 1.47 -5.73
CA PHE A 84 -1.11 0.57 -6.70
C PHE A 84 -2.45 1.09 -7.24
N SER A 85 -3.10 1.98 -6.50
CA SER A 85 -4.35 2.64 -6.89
C SER A 85 -4.17 3.59 -8.08
N TYR A 86 -2.99 4.18 -8.28
CA TYR A 86 -2.72 5.12 -9.37
C TYR A 86 -2.54 4.48 -10.75
N ALA A 87 -2.49 3.16 -10.76
CA ALA A 87 -1.63 2.50 -11.69
C ALA A 87 -2.50 1.76 -12.71
N PRO A 88 -2.26 1.95 -14.02
CA PRO A 88 -3.25 1.64 -15.06
C PRO A 88 -3.51 0.14 -15.25
N SER A 89 -2.57 -0.72 -14.84
CA SER A 89 -2.71 -2.19 -14.89
C SER A 89 -1.76 -2.84 -13.90
N THR A 90 -2.23 -3.76 -13.05
CA THR A 90 -1.44 -4.52 -12.07
C THR A 90 -1.29 -5.98 -12.53
N ALA A 91 -0.13 -6.60 -12.33
CA ALA A 91 0.01 -8.05 -12.42
C ALA A 91 0.81 -8.62 -11.25
N LEU A 92 0.36 -9.77 -10.76
CA LEU A 92 1.00 -10.53 -9.69
C LEU A 92 1.84 -11.64 -10.29
N PHE A 93 3.01 -11.86 -9.70
CA PHE A 93 3.96 -12.89 -10.06
C PHE A 93 4.27 -13.72 -8.81
N GLU A 94 3.74 -14.94 -8.79
CA GLU A 94 3.93 -15.83 -7.67
C GLU A 94 5.30 -16.52 -7.72
N VAL A 95 6.00 -16.52 -6.58
CA VAL A 95 7.29 -17.17 -6.38
C VAL A 95 7.15 -18.21 -5.29
N TYR A 96 7.67 -19.40 -5.56
CA TYR A 96 7.73 -20.49 -4.61
C TYR A 96 8.96 -20.34 -3.71
N THR A 97 8.77 -20.17 -2.40
CA THR A 97 9.89 -20.11 -1.44
C THR A 97 9.66 -21.08 -0.29
N ARG A 98 10.52 -22.11 -0.14
CA ARG A 98 10.48 -23.08 0.99
C ARG A 98 9.06 -23.56 1.39
N GLY A 99 8.20 -23.85 0.42
CA GLY A 99 6.83 -24.30 0.67
C GLY A 99 5.79 -23.21 0.98
N ARG A 100 6.12 -21.93 0.79
CA ARG A 100 5.17 -20.80 0.88
C ARG A 100 5.04 -20.07 -0.46
N ILE A 101 3.81 -19.67 -0.73
CA ILE A 101 3.40 -18.84 -1.86
C ILE A 101 3.71 -17.37 -1.51
N CYS A 102 4.53 -16.71 -2.33
CA CYS A 102 4.92 -15.32 -2.15
C CYS A 102 4.68 -14.54 -3.44
N THR A 103 4.01 -13.39 -3.42
CA THR A 103 3.76 -12.61 -4.64
C THR A 103 4.72 -11.44 -4.80
N CYS A 104 5.36 -11.38 -5.96
CA CYS A 104 6.08 -10.24 -6.50
C CYS A 104 5.16 -9.50 -7.48
N GLU A 105 5.12 -8.18 -7.49
CA GLU A 105 4.33 -7.44 -8.49
C GLU A 105 5.19 -7.11 -9.71
N LYS A 106 4.75 -7.50 -10.91
CA LYS A 106 5.45 -7.21 -12.18
C LYS A 106 4.57 -6.33 -13.06
N ARG A 107 5.05 -5.14 -13.44
CA ARG A 107 4.18 -4.11 -14.04
C ARG A 107 4.70 -3.49 -15.34
N GLN A 108 4.64 -4.25 -16.44
CA GLN A 108 4.22 -3.83 -17.80
C GLN A 108 4.44 -4.97 -18.79
N ARG A 109 3.61 -4.95 -19.85
CA ARG A 109 3.49 -5.90 -20.97
C ARG A 109 4.86 -6.19 -21.62
N LEU A 110 5.52 -7.27 -21.22
CA LEU A 110 6.53 -7.89 -22.09
C LEU A 110 5.76 -8.47 -23.27
N LYS A 111 5.83 -7.82 -24.42
CA LYS A 111 5.60 -8.52 -25.69
C LYS A 111 6.72 -9.55 -25.77
N PHE A 112 6.39 -10.82 -25.50
CA PHE A 112 7.19 -11.94 -25.99
C PHE A 112 7.00 -12.04 -27.50
#